data_AF-A0A921BFA9-F1
#
_entry.id   AF-A0A921BFA9-F1
#
_cell.length_a   1.000
_cell.length_b   1.000
_cell.length_c   1.000
_cell.angle_alpha   90.00
_cell.angle_beta   90.00
_cell.angle_gamma   90.00
#
_symmetry.space_group_name_H-M   'P 1'
#
loop_
_entity.id
_entity.type
_entity.pdbx_description
1 polymer ?
#
loop_
_entity_poly.entity_id
_entity_poly.type
_entity_poly.pdbx_seq_one_letter_code
_entity_poly.pdbx_strand_id
1 'polypeptide(L)' 'MILTEIDHIAIAVHDLEAAIAYYQEAFGAEVHHREIVESDGVEEALVKVADSYIQLTQRRVQTHQ' A
#
# COMPACT_ATOMS: atom_id res chain seq x y z
N MET A 1 -4.24 -21.58 -19.26
CA MET A 1 -4.17 -20.12 -19.05
C MET A 1 -2.75 -19.80 -18.60
N ILE A 2 -2.16 -18.72 -19.13
CA ILE A 2 -0.79 -18.29 -18.85
C ILE A 2 -0.89 -16.97 -18.07
N LEU A 3 -0.10 -16.82 -17.01
CA LEU A 3 0.05 -15.57 -16.27
C LEU A 3 0.81 -14.54 -17.14
N THR A 4 0.26 -13.33 -17.28
CA THR A 4 0.81 -12.30 -18.17
C THR A 4 1.45 -11.14 -17.43
N GLU A 5 0.92 -10.76 -16.27
CA GLU A 5 1.33 -9.56 -15.55
C GLU A 5 1.07 -9.67 -14.04
N ILE A 6 1.71 -8.76 -13.29
CA ILE A 6 1.45 -8.52 -11.88
C ILE A 6 0.69 -7.20 -11.80
N ASP A 7 -0.52 -7.23 -11.26
CA ASP A 7 -1.30 -6.02 -11.02
C ASP A 7 -0.71 -5.22 -9.85
N HIS A 8 -0.55 -5.87 -8.69
CA HIS A 8 0.07 -5.26 -7.53
C HIS A 8 0.77 -6.26 -6.61
N ILE A 9 1.66 -5.75 -5.76
CA ILE A 9 2.29 -6.48 -4.66
C ILE A 9 1.90 -5.80 -3.35
N ALA A 10 1.16 -6.51 -2.49
CA ALA A 10 0.81 -6.03 -1.17
C ALA A 10 1.92 -6.30 -0.15
N ILE A 11 2.31 -5.27 0.60
CA ILE A 11 3.32 -5.32 1.66
C ILE A 11 2.68 -4.82 2.96
N ALA A 12 2.55 -5.73 3.92
CA ALA A 12 2.10 -5.37 5.26
C ALA A 12 3.21 -4.59 5.99
N VAL A 13 2.88 -3.40 6.48
CA VAL A 13 3.80 -2.51 7.18
C VAL A 13 3.26 -2.18 8.57
N HIS A 14 4.17 -1.94 9.52
CA HIS A 14 3.81 -1.53 10.87
C HIS A 14 3.35 -0.07 10.92
N ASP A 15 3.96 0.78 10.11
CA ASP A 15 3.69 2.22 10.01
C ASP A 15 3.66 2.59 8.52
N LEU A 16 2.49 3.04 8.07
CA LEU A 16 2.20 3.38 6.69
C LEU A 16 2.93 4.67 6.26
N GLU A 17 3.00 5.67 7.14
CA GLU A 17 3.68 6.94 6.84
C GLU A 17 5.18 6.71 6.70
N ALA A 18 5.78 5.93 7.61
CA ALA A 18 7.19 5.59 7.54
C ALA A 18 7.53 4.81 6.26
N ALA A 19 6.64 3.89 5.85
CA ALA A 19 6.81 3.15 4.61
C ALA A 19 6.71 4.06 3.38
N ILE A 20 5.71 4.95 3.32
CA ILE A 20 5.57 5.93 2.24
C ILE A 20 6.82 6.81 2.14
N ALA A 21 7.27 7.35 3.27
CA ALA A 21 8.47 8.20 3.33
C ALA A 21 9.71 7.44 2.83
N TYR A 22 9.88 6.18 3.20
CA TYR A 22 10.97 5.35 2.69
C TYR A 22 10.93 5.23 1.16
N TYR A 23 9.76 4.94 0.57
CA TYR A 23 9.65 4.83 -0.89
C TYR A 23 9.85 6.17 -1.60
N GLN A 24 9.41 7.27 -0.99
CA GLN A 24 9.69 8.63 -1.48
C GLN A 24 11.19 8.94 -1.45
N GLU A 25 11.88 8.70 -0.34
CA GLU A 25 13.29 9.05 -0.16
C GLU A 25 14.23 8.15 -0.96
N ALA A 26 13.97 6.84 -0.98
CA ALA A 26 14.84 5.87 -1.64
C ALA A 26 14.67 5.85 -3.17
N PHE A 27 13.47 6.10 -3.67
CA PHE A 27 13.12 5.89 -5.08
C PHE A 27 12.49 7.11 -5.76
N GLY A 28 12.22 8.20 -5.04
CA GLY A 28 11.45 9.33 -5.56
C GLY A 28 10.00 8.96 -5.88
N ALA A 29 9.48 7.91 -5.26
CA ALA A 29 8.17 7.36 -5.59
C ALA A 29 7.03 8.24 -5.03
N GLU A 30 5.91 8.32 -5.73
CA GLU A 30 4.74 9.08 -5.29
C GLU A 30 3.57 8.14 -4.98
N VAL A 31 2.80 8.49 -3.94
CA VAL A 31 1.55 7.80 -3.62
C VAL A 31 0.51 8.18 -4.67
N HIS A 32 0.04 7.19 -5.42
CA HIS A 32 -0.97 7.34 -6.45
C HIS A 32 -2.38 7.34 -5.85
N HIS A 33 -2.62 6.50 -4.84
CA HIS A 33 -3.92 6.38 -4.19
C HIS A 33 -3.76 5.97 -2.72
N ARG A 34 -4.70 6.38 -1.87
CA ARG A 34 -4.76 6.01 -0.46
C ARG A 34 -6.21 5.79 -0.05
N GLU A 35 -6.48 4.70 0.64
CA GLU A 35 -7.82 4.33 1.08
C GLU A 35 -7.79 3.75 2.49
N ILE A 36 -8.89 3.95 3.23
CA ILE A 36 -9.19 3.21 4.45
C ILE A 36 -10.26 2.18 4.10
N VAL A 37 -9.91 0.90 4.22
CA VAL A 37 -10.82 -0.22 3.95
C VAL A 37 -11.43 -0.65 5.28
N GLU A 38 -12.61 -0.11 5.60
CA GLU A 38 -13.28 -0.34 6.88
C GLU A 38 -13.65 -1.82 7.11
N SER A 39 -14.03 -2.54 6.05
CA SER A 39 -14.40 -3.96 6.12
C SER A 39 -13.27 -4.83 6.66
N ASP A 40 -12.04 -4.45 6.33
CA ASP A 40 -10.83 -5.23 6.60
C ASP A 40 -10.05 -4.62 7.77
N GLY A 41 -10.45 -3.41 8.21
CA GLY A 41 -9.77 -2.67 9.27
C GLY A 41 -8.33 -2.32 8.88
N VAL A 42 -8.09 -2.01 7.61
CA VAL A 42 -6.76 -1.63 7.12
C VAL A 42 -6.78 -0.24 6.51
N GLU A 43 -5.61 0.36 6.46
CA GLU A 43 -5.34 1.55 5.69
C GLU A 43 -4.24 1.21 4.69
N GLU A 44 -4.41 1.66 3.45
CA GLU A 44 -3.50 1.32 2.37
C GLU A 44 -3.11 2.51 1.51
N ALA A 45 -1.89 2.44 0.97
CA ALA A 45 -1.35 3.38 0.02
C ALA A 45 -0.75 2.63 -1.18
N LEU A 46 -1.17 3.02 -2.37
CA LEU A 46 -0.69 2.50 -3.64
C LEU A 46 0.38 3.41 -4.20
N VAL A 47 1.57 2.85 -4.43
CA VAL A 47 2.68 3.50 -5.11
C VAL A 47 2.78 2.93 -6.52
N LYS A 48 2.70 3.79 -7.54
CA LYS A 48 2.68 3.34 -8.94
C LYS A 48 4.09 3.04 -9.45
N VAL A 49 4.24 1.91 -10.13
CA VAL A 49 5.49 1.49 -10.79
C VAL A 49 5.16 1.01 -12.20
N ALA A 50 5.36 1.89 -13.18
CA ALA A 50 4.91 1.69 -14.56
C ALA A 50 3.39 1.37 -14.58
N ASP A 51 3.02 0.15 -14.99
CA ASP A 51 1.62 -0.32 -15.06
C ASP A 51 1.18 -1.15 -13.84
N SER A 52 2.09 -1.39 -12.89
CA SER A 52 1.83 -2.15 -11.66
C SER A 52 1.86 -1.27 -10.41
N TYR A 53 1.49 -1.83 -9.26
CA TYR A 53 1.46 -1.10 -7.99
C TYR A 53 2.18 -1.84 -6.85
N ILE A 54 2.78 -1.05 -5.96
CA ILE A 54 3.16 -1.50 -4.62
C ILE A 54 2.06 -1.03 -3.68
N GLN A 55 1.37 -1.95 -3.01
CA GLN A 55 0.31 -1.64 -2.06
C GLN A 55 0.87 -1.78 -0.64
N LEU A 56 1.13 -0.66 0.02
CA LEU A 56 1.52 -0.63 1.42
C LEU A 56 0.25 -0.71 2.25
N THR A 57 0.13 -1.70 3.13
CA THR A 57 -1.06 -1.90 3.96
C THR A 57 -0.69 -1.94 5.43
N GLN A 58 -1.38 -1.15 6.24
CA GLN A 58 -1.25 -1.13 7.69
C GLN A 58 -2.57 -1.54 8.32
N ARG A 59 -2.51 -2.49 9.27
CA ARG A 59 -3.67 -2.81 10.10
C ARG A 59 -4.01 -1.63 11.00
N ARG A 60 -5.25 -1.18 10.94
CA ARG A 60 -5.84 -0.28 11.94
C ARG A 60 -6.49 -1.11 13.03
N VAL A 61 -6.05 -0.90 14.27
CA VAL A 61 -6.74 -1.48 15.42
C VAL A 61 -8.09 -0.77 15.54
N GLN A 62 -9.16 -1.42 15.08
CA GLN A 62 -10.51 -0.96 15.36
C GLN A 62 -10.77 -1.17 16.85
N THR A 63 -10.67 -0.10 17.64
CA THR A 63 -11.14 -0.08 19.02
C THR A 63 -12.65 -0.35 18.99
N HIS A 64 -13.04 -1.60 19.22
CA HIS A 64 -14.42 -1.93 19.53
C HIS A 64 -14.74 -1.27 20.87
N GLN A 65 -15.60 -0.25 20.86
CA GLN A 65 -16.32 0.17 22.05
C GLN A 65 -17.29 -0.93 22.47
#